data_AF-A0A1Z5JUY9-F1
#
_entry.id   AF-A0A1Z5JUY9-F1
#
_cell.length_a   1.000
_cell.length_b   1.000
_cell.length_c   1.000
_cell.angle_alpha   90.00
_cell.angle_beta   90.00
_cell.angle_gamma   90.00
#
_symmetry.space_group_name_H-M   'P 1'
#
loop_
_entity.id
_entity.type
_entity.pdbx_description
1 polymer ?
#
loop_
_entity_poly.entity_id
_entity_poly.type
_entity_poly.pdbx_seq_one_letter_code
_entity_poly.pdbx_strand_id
1 'polypeptide(L)'
;MPDYLKLLIYSLASSALWLAEAADENDRHLFQRSLQLTGVCDPIPPGTNPRVCRTVIGTGICLDANGENFNACFKYGGLHGFTKTDCRDVAEASGKAVGWQYGAVGLIPRVCVLFFDEADVDGRVTNLCPSDFSQFGLSGRLGTGFPKQTADGIFECYSCE
;
A
#
# COMPACT_ATOMS: atom_id res chain seq x y z
N MET A 1 40.01 -28.86 48.78
CA MET A 1 40.59 -28.91 47.43
C MET A 1 39.63 -28.21 46.48
N PRO A 2 40.14 -27.22 45.75
CA PRO A 2 39.39 -26.16 45.08
C PRO A 2 39.37 -26.45 43.55
N ASP A 3 39.12 -25.43 42.72
CA ASP A 3 39.67 -25.36 41.35
C ASP A 3 38.96 -26.08 40.20
N TYR A 4 37.64 -26.01 40.10
CA TYR A 4 36.99 -26.19 38.79
C TYR A 4 35.95 -25.12 38.43
N LEU A 5 35.30 -24.50 39.42
CA LEU A 5 34.19 -23.57 39.12
C LEU A 5 34.64 -22.15 38.73
N LYS A 6 35.91 -21.78 38.99
CA LYS A 6 36.47 -20.46 38.62
C LYS A 6 37.12 -20.42 37.24
N LEU A 7 37.37 -21.57 36.60
CA LEU A 7 38.03 -21.64 35.27
C LEU A 7 37.04 -21.57 34.09
N LEU A 8 35.76 -21.86 34.31
CA LEU A 8 34.74 -21.77 33.24
C LEU A 8 34.26 -20.34 32.98
N ILE A 9 34.40 -19.42 33.94
CA ILE A 9 33.93 -18.03 33.80
C ILE A 9 34.97 -17.16 33.05
N TYR A 10 36.26 -17.51 33.10
CA TYR A 10 37.32 -16.76 32.40
C TYR A 10 37.50 -17.15 30.92
N SER A 11 36.94 -18.27 30.46
CA SER A 11 37.05 -18.73 29.06
C SER A 11 36.01 -18.09 28.11
N LEU A 12 34.97 -17.44 28.63
CA LEU A 12 33.91 -16.86 27.79
C LEU A 12 34.01 -15.34 27.64
N ALA A 13 34.85 -14.68 28.44
CA ALA A 13 35.01 -13.22 28.41
C ALA A 13 36.06 -12.73 27.38
N SER A 14 36.92 -13.61 26.84
CA SER A 14 37.95 -13.21 25.85
C SER A 14 37.50 -13.40 24.39
N SER A 15 36.37 -14.04 24.13
CA SER A 15 35.83 -14.22 22.78
C SER A 15 34.86 -13.10 22.36
N ALA A 16 34.49 -12.21 23.29
CA ALA A 16 33.50 -11.15 23.07
C ALA A 16 34.12 -9.82 22.61
N LEU A 17 35.45 -9.69 22.57
CA LEU A 17 36.13 -8.42 22.30
C LEU A 17 36.84 -8.37 20.92
N TRP A 18 36.59 -9.33 20.03
CA TRP A 18 37.18 -9.38 18.67
C TRP A 18 36.14 -9.51 17.54
N LEU A 19 34.85 -9.32 17.83
CA LEU A 19 33.78 -9.37 16.82
C LEU A 19 33.02 -8.04 16.65
N ALA A 20 33.46 -6.95 17.30
CA ALA A 20 32.79 -5.65 17.25
C ALA A 20 33.23 -4.72 16.10
N GLU A 21 34.19 -5.12 15.25
CA GLU A 21 34.78 -4.22 14.24
C GLU A 21 34.72 -4.73 12.79
N ALA A 22 33.81 -5.65 12.46
CA ALA A 22 33.70 -6.16 11.08
C ALA A 22 32.25 -6.44 10.61
N ALA A 23 31.29 -5.60 10.98
CA ALA A 23 29.92 -5.70 10.50
C ALA A 23 29.31 -4.33 10.15
N ASP A 24 29.93 -3.61 9.20
CA ASP A 24 29.38 -2.33 8.68
C ASP A 24 29.01 -2.36 7.19
N GLU A 25 29.19 -3.47 6.44
CA GLU A 25 28.96 -3.39 4.99
C GLU A 25 28.23 -4.57 4.33
N ASN A 26 27.73 -5.55 5.08
CA ASN A 26 27.14 -6.75 4.50
C ASN A 26 25.60 -6.89 4.64
N ASP A 27 24.93 -5.93 5.29
CA ASP A 27 23.47 -6.00 5.54
C ASP A 27 22.61 -5.54 4.34
N ARG A 28 23.22 -4.96 3.30
CA ARG A 28 22.48 -4.59 2.07
C ARG A 28 22.10 -5.79 1.21
N HIS A 29 22.83 -6.91 1.31
CA HIS A 29 22.60 -8.06 0.44
C HIS A 29 21.59 -9.09 0.99
N LEU A 30 21.28 -9.06 2.29
CA LEU A 30 20.31 -9.98 2.90
C LEU A 30 18.86 -9.51 2.76
N PHE A 31 18.61 -8.19 2.70
CA PHE A 31 17.28 -7.66 2.39
C PHE A 31 16.83 -7.90 0.95
N GLN A 32 17.77 -8.16 0.03
CA GLN A 32 17.46 -8.41 -1.39
C GLN A 32 17.03 -9.85 -1.69
N ARG A 33 17.20 -10.79 -0.75
CA ARG A 33 16.97 -12.23 -1.00
C ARG A 33 15.65 -12.80 -0.47
N SER A 34 14.89 -12.04 0.31
CA SER A 34 13.59 -12.46 0.85
C SER A 34 12.38 -12.12 -0.03
N LEU A 35 12.57 -11.43 -1.16
CA LEU A 35 11.49 -11.06 -2.10
C LEU A 35 11.19 -12.12 -3.18
N GLN A 36 11.73 -13.34 -3.06
CA GLN A 36 11.48 -14.42 -4.01
C GLN A 36 10.52 -15.47 -3.43
N LEU A 37 9.29 -15.09 -3.12
CA LEU A 37 8.20 -16.07 -3.01
C LEU A 37 6.87 -15.51 -3.53
N THR A 38 6.66 -15.75 -4.82
CA THR A 38 5.39 -16.03 -5.50
C THR A 38 4.25 -15.02 -5.34
N GLY A 39 4.26 -14.04 -6.24
CA GLY A 39 3.15 -13.23 -6.70
C GLY A 39 3.73 -12.27 -7.73
N VAL A 40 3.15 -12.17 -8.93
CA VAL A 40 3.71 -11.34 -10.01
C VAL A 40 3.61 -9.86 -9.60
N CYS A 41 4.63 -9.37 -8.90
CA CYS A 41 4.89 -7.96 -8.74
C CYS A 41 5.68 -7.55 -9.97
N ASP A 42 4.99 -7.00 -10.97
CA ASP A 42 5.70 -6.29 -12.03
C ASP A 42 6.62 -5.24 -11.38
N PRO A 43 7.90 -5.15 -11.79
CA PRO A 43 8.81 -4.20 -11.19
C PRO A 43 8.29 -2.78 -11.40
N ILE A 44 8.05 -2.07 -10.30
CA ILE A 44 7.75 -0.63 -10.30
C ILE A 44 8.83 0.06 -11.14
N PRO A 45 8.47 0.85 -12.18
CA PRO A 45 9.44 1.52 -13.01
C PRO A 45 10.40 2.36 -12.16
N PRO A 46 11.73 2.27 -12.40
CA PRO A 46 12.71 3.05 -11.65
C PRO A 46 12.48 4.55 -11.91
N GLY A 47 12.15 5.31 -10.85
CA GLY A 47 11.87 6.74 -10.91
C GLY A 47 10.54 7.16 -10.27
N THR A 48 9.68 6.19 -9.93
CA THR A 48 8.44 6.43 -9.19
C THR A 48 8.72 6.32 -7.70
N ASN A 49 8.69 7.44 -6.95
CA ASN A 49 8.64 7.36 -5.49
C ASN A 49 7.37 6.56 -5.12
N PRO A 50 7.47 5.53 -4.28
CA PRO A 50 6.30 4.78 -3.86
C PRO A 50 5.33 5.73 -3.16
N ARG A 51 4.12 5.89 -3.71
CA ARG A 51 3.05 6.68 -3.08
C ARG A 51 2.66 6.01 -1.76
N VAL A 52 2.43 6.79 -0.71
CA VAL A 52 2.02 6.27 0.60
C VAL A 52 0.51 6.44 0.74
N CYS A 53 -0.25 5.36 0.61
CA CYS A 53 -1.71 5.41 0.58
C CYS A 53 -2.34 5.16 1.95
N ARG A 54 -1.89 5.87 2.99
CA ARG A 54 -2.26 5.59 4.40
C ARG A 54 -3.02 6.72 5.08
N THR A 55 -3.06 7.90 4.47
CA THR A 55 -3.68 9.08 5.06
C THR A 55 -5.19 8.96 5.04
N VAL A 56 -5.81 8.89 6.23
CA VAL A 56 -7.28 8.87 6.37
C VAL A 56 -7.82 10.29 6.24
N ILE A 57 -8.77 10.49 5.33
CA ILE A 57 -9.45 11.78 5.14
C ILE A 57 -10.73 11.84 5.99
N GLY A 58 -11.46 10.73 6.07
CA GLY A 58 -12.72 10.65 6.80
C GLY A 58 -13.53 9.42 6.40
N THR A 59 -14.79 9.37 6.84
CA THR A 59 -15.75 8.33 6.44
C THR A 59 -16.77 8.93 5.50
N GLY A 60 -16.99 8.30 4.35
CA GLY A 60 -17.82 8.87 3.30
C GLY A 60 -17.25 8.65 1.91
N ILE A 61 -17.91 9.11 0.85
CA ILE A 61 -17.37 9.08 -0.52
C ILE A 61 -16.19 10.05 -0.61
N CYS A 62 -15.05 9.62 -1.17
CA CYS A 62 -13.88 10.49 -1.36
C CYS A 62 -14.18 11.61 -2.36
N LEU A 63 -13.94 12.85 -1.94
CA LEU A 63 -14.07 14.04 -2.77
C LEU A 63 -12.77 14.84 -2.82
N ASP A 64 -12.57 15.53 -3.93
CA ASP A 64 -11.46 16.48 -4.07
C ASP A 64 -11.67 17.75 -3.22
N ALA A 65 -10.76 18.71 -3.33
CA ALA A 65 -10.84 19.98 -2.61
C ALA A 65 -12.07 20.84 -2.98
N ASN A 66 -12.69 20.59 -4.12
CA ASN A 66 -13.88 21.32 -4.61
C ASN A 66 -15.19 20.54 -4.35
N GLY A 67 -15.11 19.33 -3.80
CA GLY A 67 -16.27 18.48 -3.56
C GLY A 67 -16.66 17.61 -4.75
N GLU A 68 -15.77 17.44 -5.74
CA GLU A 68 -16.02 16.64 -6.94
C GLU A 68 -15.56 15.18 -6.74
N ASN A 69 -16.23 14.25 -7.42
CA ASN A 69 -15.90 12.82 -7.35
C ASN A 69 -14.78 12.46 -8.31
N PHE A 70 -13.97 11.45 -7.99
CA PHE A 70 -12.88 11.02 -8.85
C PHE A 70 -13.30 9.97 -9.88
N ASN A 71 -12.55 9.88 -10.98
CA ASN A 71 -12.56 8.67 -11.78
C ASN A 71 -12.16 7.47 -10.93
N ALA A 72 -12.80 6.33 -11.16
CA ALA A 72 -12.57 5.18 -10.31
C ALA A 72 -12.50 3.87 -11.07
N CYS A 73 -11.72 2.95 -10.50
CA CYS A 73 -11.72 1.54 -10.85
C CYS A 73 -12.10 0.74 -9.61
N PHE A 74 -12.89 -0.31 -9.77
CA PHE A 74 -13.32 -1.14 -8.64
C PHE A 74 -13.08 -2.63 -8.88
N LYS A 75 -12.87 -3.37 -7.79
CA LYS A 75 -12.81 -4.83 -7.76
C LYS A 75 -13.65 -5.35 -6.62
N TYR A 76 -14.50 -6.34 -6.91
CA TYR A 76 -15.18 -7.12 -5.88
C TYR A 76 -14.20 -8.12 -5.28
N GLY A 77 -13.89 -7.93 -4.01
CA GLY A 77 -13.32 -8.95 -3.15
C GLY A 77 -14.34 -10.02 -2.87
N GLY A 78 -14.17 -11.20 -3.45
CA GLY A 78 -14.94 -12.39 -3.07
C GLY A 78 -14.91 -12.64 -1.55
N LEU A 79 -15.77 -13.55 -1.07
CA LEU A 79 -16.06 -13.77 0.36
C LEU A 79 -14.83 -13.80 1.29
N HIS A 80 -13.67 -14.27 0.83
CA HIS A 80 -12.45 -14.40 1.67
C HIS A 80 -11.12 -13.99 1.01
N GLY A 81 -11.13 -13.35 -0.16
CA GLY A 81 -9.91 -13.25 -0.99
C GLY A 81 -9.23 -11.88 -1.08
N PHE A 82 -9.93 -10.78 -0.80
CA PHE A 82 -9.40 -9.44 -1.03
C PHE A 82 -9.63 -8.56 0.19
N THR A 83 -8.54 -8.19 0.86
CA THR A 83 -8.51 -7.47 2.12
C THR A 83 -8.34 -5.97 1.92
N LYS A 84 -8.52 -5.21 3.00
CA LYS A 84 -8.21 -3.77 3.04
C LYS A 84 -6.73 -3.51 2.72
N THR A 85 -5.84 -4.39 3.20
CA THR A 85 -4.40 -4.33 2.93
C THR A 85 -4.14 -4.51 1.44
N ASP A 86 -4.75 -5.51 0.80
CA ASP A 86 -4.57 -5.75 -0.64
C ASP A 86 -5.05 -4.55 -1.48
N CYS A 87 -6.16 -3.91 -1.07
CA CYS A 87 -6.66 -2.72 -1.74
C CYS A 87 -5.65 -1.55 -1.68
N ARG A 88 -5.07 -1.32 -0.50
CA ARG A 88 -4.01 -0.32 -0.32
C ARG A 88 -2.79 -0.65 -1.18
N ASP A 89 -2.33 -1.90 -1.12
CA ASP A 89 -1.09 -2.29 -1.81
C ASP A 89 -1.24 -2.15 -3.33
N VAL A 90 -2.43 -2.42 -3.89
CA VAL A 90 -2.74 -2.13 -5.30
C VAL A 90 -2.77 -0.62 -5.58
N ALA A 91 -3.32 0.20 -4.67
CA ALA A 91 -3.30 1.66 -4.81
C ALA A 91 -1.86 2.22 -4.83
N GLU A 92 -1.00 1.72 -3.94
CA GLU A 92 0.42 2.11 -3.88
C GLU A 92 1.16 1.66 -5.16
N ALA A 93 0.89 0.43 -5.64
CA ALA A 93 1.52 -0.13 -6.84
C ALA A 93 1.07 0.53 -8.16
N SER A 94 -0.13 1.13 -8.19
CA SER A 94 -0.65 1.82 -9.38
C SER A 94 0.25 2.99 -9.83
N GLY A 95 0.91 3.69 -8.90
CA GLY A 95 1.67 4.92 -9.17
C GLY A 95 0.84 6.14 -9.60
N LYS A 96 -0.43 5.94 -9.99
CA LYS A 96 -1.37 6.95 -10.48
C LYS A 96 -2.62 7.11 -9.61
N ALA A 97 -2.91 6.15 -8.73
CA ALA A 97 -3.99 6.30 -7.77
C ALA A 97 -3.74 7.51 -6.85
N VAL A 98 -4.75 8.35 -6.70
CA VAL A 98 -4.74 9.51 -5.79
C VAL A 98 -5.44 9.22 -4.46
N GLY A 99 -6.23 8.16 -4.42
CA GLY A 99 -6.88 7.68 -3.21
C GLY A 99 -7.52 6.32 -3.40
N TRP A 100 -8.08 5.78 -2.33
CA TRP A 100 -8.78 4.50 -2.37
C TRP A 100 -9.81 4.36 -1.25
N GLN A 101 -10.69 3.38 -1.43
CA GLN A 101 -11.72 2.98 -0.48
C GLN A 101 -11.87 1.48 -0.43
N TYR A 102 -12.23 0.97 0.75
CA TYR A 102 -12.53 -0.44 0.94
C TYR A 102 -13.67 -0.64 1.93
N GLY A 103 -14.63 -1.48 1.58
CA GLY A 103 -15.66 -1.94 2.52
C GLY A 103 -16.73 -2.81 1.89
N ALA A 104 -17.69 -3.25 2.70
CA ALA A 104 -18.82 -4.07 2.26
C ALA A 104 -20.14 -3.36 2.59
N VAL A 105 -21.16 -3.54 1.74
CA VAL A 105 -22.52 -2.99 1.97
C VAL A 105 -23.53 -4.13 1.88
N GLY A 106 -24.08 -4.54 3.02
CA GLY A 106 -25.13 -5.56 3.06
C GLY A 106 -24.70 -6.88 2.43
N LEU A 107 -25.39 -7.30 1.36
CA LEU A 107 -25.08 -8.51 0.59
C LEU A 107 -24.01 -8.30 -0.49
N ILE A 108 -23.52 -7.07 -0.66
CA ILE A 108 -22.47 -6.77 -1.64
C ILE A 108 -21.13 -7.23 -1.07
N PRO A 109 -20.38 -8.07 -1.81
CA PRO A 109 -19.04 -8.47 -1.41
C PRO A 109 -18.15 -7.26 -1.20
N ARG A 110 -17.10 -7.41 -0.38
CA ARG A 110 -16.14 -6.34 -0.09
C ARG A 110 -15.68 -5.70 -1.40
N VAL A 111 -15.82 -4.39 -1.56
CA VAL A 111 -15.41 -3.65 -2.76
C VAL A 111 -14.14 -2.89 -2.43
N CYS A 112 -13.15 -2.99 -3.30
CA CYS A 112 -12.03 -2.07 -3.36
C CYS A 112 -12.29 -1.07 -4.49
N VAL A 113 -12.11 0.22 -4.21
CA VAL A 113 -12.23 1.30 -5.18
C VAL A 113 -10.94 2.09 -5.16
N LEU A 114 -10.37 2.32 -6.33
CA LEU A 114 -9.19 3.15 -6.54
C LEU A 114 -9.62 4.42 -7.28
N PHE A 115 -9.15 5.57 -6.82
CA PHE A 115 -9.48 6.87 -7.38
C PHE A 115 -8.31 7.43 -8.18
N PHE A 116 -8.62 8.09 -9.29
CA PHE A 116 -7.66 8.66 -10.23
C PHE A 116 -7.99 10.12 -10.52
N ASP A 117 -6.95 10.94 -10.65
CA ASP A 117 -7.04 12.34 -11.07
C ASP A 117 -7.58 12.42 -12.49
N GLU A 118 -8.60 13.25 -12.74
CA GLU A 118 -9.08 13.53 -14.09
C GLU A 118 -7.96 13.98 -15.04
N ALA A 119 -6.96 14.71 -14.54
CA ALA A 119 -5.82 15.16 -15.34
C ALA A 119 -4.96 14.00 -15.89
N ASP A 120 -4.99 12.82 -15.25
CA ASP A 120 -4.23 11.63 -15.65
C ASP A 120 -5.06 10.64 -16.51
N VAL A 121 -6.39 10.78 -16.54
CA VAL A 121 -7.31 9.78 -17.10
C VAL A 121 -7.43 9.81 -18.63
N ASP A 122 -7.02 10.92 -19.27
CA ASP A 122 -7.01 11.12 -20.73
C ASP A 122 -8.30 10.60 -21.43
N GLY A 123 -9.45 10.90 -20.80
CA GLY A 123 -10.78 10.56 -21.28
C GLY A 123 -11.28 9.13 -21.05
N ARG A 124 -10.45 8.18 -20.55
CA ARG A 124 -10.88 6.80 -20.22
C ARG A 124 -10.12 6.20 -19.04
N VAL A 125 -10.78 6.11 -17.88
CA VAL A 125 -10.19 5.53 -16.65
C VAL A 125 -9.79 4.06 -16.81
N THR A 126 -10.41 3.32 -17.74
CA THR A 126 -10.09 1.93 -18.05
C THR A 126 -8.61 1.71 -18.37
N ASN A 127 -7.92 2.71 -18.93
CA ASN A 127 -6.49 2.62 -19.24
C ASN A 127 -5.61 2.65 -17.97
N LEU A 128 -6.13 3.14 -16.85
CA LEU A 128 -5.45 3.20 -15.56
C LEU A 128 -5.87 2.08 -14.61
N CYS A 129 -6.95 1.35 -14.92
CA CYS A 129 -7.43 0.28 -14.06
C CYS A 129 -6.39 -0.85 -13.97
N PRO A 130 -5.99 -1.26 -12.74
CA PRO A 130 -5.17 -2.45 -12.56
C PRO A 130 -5.87 -3.71 -13.09
N SER A 131 -5.11 -4.77 -13.31
CA SER A 131 -5.67 -6.07 -13.72
C SER A 131 -6.77 -6.53 -12.77
N ASP A 132 -7.86 -7.07 -13.35
CA ASP A 132 -9.11 -7.46 -12.68
C ASP A 132 -9.95 -6.34 -12.06
N PHE A 133 -9.57 -5.06 -12.23
CA PHE A 133 -10.44 -3.95 -11.87
C PHE A 133 -11.31 -3.55 -13.07
N SER A 134 -12.54 -3.17 -12.79
CA SER A 134 -13.49 -2.64 -13.77
C SER A 134 -13.66 -1.14 -13.58
N GLN A 135 -13.87 -0.40 -14.66
CA GLN A 135 -14.19 1.04 -14.57
C GLN A 135 -15.46 1.26 -13.75
N PHE A 136 -15.44 2.25 -12.87
CA PHE A 136 -16.63 2.78 -12.20
C PHE A 136 -17.01 4.09 -12.89
N GLY A 137 -18.06 4.06 -13.71
CA GLY A 137 -18.54 5.23 -14.41
C GLY A 137 -19.27 6.17 -13.45
N LEU A 138 -18.59 7.24 -13.01
CA LEU A 138 -19.24 8.38 -12.38
C LEU A 138 -19.61 9.40 -13.45
N SER A 139 -20.84 9.93 -13.39
CA SER A 139 -21.28 11.01 -14.26
C SER A 139 -21.08 12.36 -13.57
N GLY A 140 -20.71 13.40 -14.32
CA GLY A 140 -20.56 14.76 -13.80
C GLY A 140 -19.14 15.32 -13.98
N ARG A 141 -18.82 16.35 -13.19
CA ARG A 141 -17.47 16.86 -13.07
C ARG A 141 -16.62 15.89 -12.26
N LEU A 142 -15.37 15.74 -12.69
CA LEU A 142 -14.44 14.79 -12.10
C LEU A 142 -13.35 15.57 -11.36
N GLY A 143 -13.03 15.06 -10.17
CA GLY A 143 -12.13 15.70 -9.22
C GLY A 143 -10.68 15.62 -9.68
N THR A 144 -9.89 16.57 -9.20
CA THR A 144 -8.46 16.68 -9.49
C THR A 144 -7.64 16.69 -8.20
N GLY A 145 -6.37 16.30 -8.30
CA GLY A 145 -5.48 16.17 -7.16
C GLY A 145 -5.87 15.01 -6.24
N PHE A 146 -5.71 15.24 -4.93
CA PHE A 146 -5.91 14.22 -3.90
C PHE A 146 -7.23 14.40 -3.16
N PRO A 147 -7.80 13.34 -2.57
CA PRO A 147 -8.96 13.46 -1.71
C PRO A 147 -8.68 14.41 -0.54
N LYS A 148 -9.57 15.39 -0.33
CA LYS A 148 -9.49 16.36 0.77
C LYS A 148 -10.76 16.43 1.60
N GLN A 149 -11.85 15.87 1.11
CA GLN A 149 -13.16 15.92 1.75
C GLN A 149 -13.89 14.58 1.59
N THR A 150 -14.98 14.41 2.34
CA THR A 150 -15.88 13.27 2.22
C THR A 150 -17.34 13.70 2.17
N ALA A 151 -18.15 13.06 1.33
CA ALA A 151 -19.61 13.16 1.36
C ALA A 151 -20.24 12.07 2.25
N ASP A 152 -21.56 11.98 2.28
CA ASP A 152 -22.25 10.90 2.99
C ASP A 152 -21.83 9.50 2.47
N GLY A 153 -21.57 8.59 3.40
CA GLY A 153 -21.18 7.21 3.09
C GLY A 153 -20.61 6.50 4.31
N ILE A 154 -20.26 5.23 4.15
CA ILE A 154 -19.83 4.37 5.26
C ILE A 154 -18.39 3.84 5.12
N PHE A 155 -17.72 4.14 4.01
CA PHE A 155 -16.37 3.67 3.75
C PHE A 155 -15.34 4.73 4.15
N GLU A 156 -14.24 4.29 4.74
CA GLU A 156 -13.12 5.18 5.03
C GLU A 156 -12.44 5.59 3.72
N CYS A 157 -12.30 6.90 3.53
CA CYS A 157 -11.59 7.51 2.43
C CYS A 157 -10.09 7.66 2.77
N TYR A 158 -9.23 7.17 1.87
CA TYR A 158 -7.78 7.27 1.98
C TYR A 158 -7.17 8.09 0.83
N SER A 159 -6.16 8.91 1.15
CA SER A 159 -5.34 9.65 0.18
C SER A 159 -3.96 8.99 -0.01
N CYS A 160 -3.41 9.12 -1.21
CA CYS A 160 -2.11 8.58 -1.67
C CYS A 160 -1.02 9.66 -1.84
N GLU A 161 -0.91 10.56 -0.86
CA GLU A 161 0.06 11.66 -0.78
C GLU A 161 1.43 11.23 -0.26
#